data_AF-A0A8J7CFE3-F1
#
_entry.id   AF-A0A8J7CFE3-F1
#
_cell.length_a   1.000
_cell.length_b   1.000
_cell.length_c   1.000
_cell.angle_alpha   90.00
_cell.angle_beta   90.00
_cell.angle_gamma   90.00
#
_symmetry.space_group_name_H-M   'P 1'
#
loop_
_entity.id
_entity.type
_entity.pdbx_description
1 polymer ?
#
loop_
_entity_poly.entity_id
_entity_poly.type
_entity_poly.pdbx_seq_one_letter_code
_entity_poly.pdbx_strand_id
1 'polypeptide(L)'
;MRWKRIGLAATAVIVLIPPAWVLRQREVPAPVEAGVATFVGREICRPCHESADESWLGSDHDRAMAPADETTVLGDFNDAVVTSHGITSR
;
A
#
# COMPACT_ATOMS: atom_id res chain seq x y z
N MET A 1 -33.12 -13.13 35.81
CA MET A 1 -31.79 -13.73 36.12
C MET A 1 -31.04 -14.27 34.89
N ARG A 2 -31.72 -14.84 33.88
CA ARG A 2 -31.07 -15.39 32.66
C ARG A 2 -30.27 -14.35 31.84
N TRP A 3 -30.78 -13.13 31.69
CA TRP A 3 -30.11 -12.04 30.95
C TRP A 3 -28.77 -11.60 31.57
N LYS A 4 -28.67 -11.57 32.90
CA LYS A 4 -27.41 -11.21 33.60
C LYS A 4 -26.32 -12.24 33.34
N ARG A 5 -26.68 -13.53 33.29
CA ARG A 5 -25.74 -14.62 32.99
C ARG A 5 -25.30 -14.60 31.52
N ILE A 6 -26.22 -14.30 30.60
CA ILE A 6 -25.91 -14.13 29.17
C ILE A 6 -24.96 -12.94 28.95
N GLY A 7 -25.23 -11.81 29.61
CA GLY A 7 -24.36 -10.63 29.54
C GLY A 7 -22.95 -10.91 30.05
N LEU A 8 -22.82 -11.57 31.21
CA LEU A 8 -21.51 -11.93 31.76
C LEU A 8 -20.72 -12.88 30.85
N ALA A 9 -21.39 -13.86 30.24
CA ALA A 9 -20.74 -14.78 29.31
C ALA A 9 -20.26 -14.05 28.04
N ALA A 10 -21.08 -13.16 27.48
CA ALA A 10 -20.71 -12.37 26.30
C ALA A 10 -19.51 -11.46 26.58
N THR A 11 -19.48 -10.77 27.72
CA THR A 11 -18.34 -9.92 28.11
C THR A 11 -17.06 -10.74 28.29
N ALA A 12 -17.14 -11.90 28.94
CA ALA A 12 -15.99 -12.78 29.10
C ALA A 12 -15.44 -13.25 27.74
N VAL A 13 -16.31 -13.60 26.79
CA VAL A 13 -15.92 -13.99 25.44
C VAL A 13 -15.24 -12.83 24.70
N ILE A 14 -15.80 -11.62 24.72
CA ILE A 14 -15.21 -10.44 24.06
C ILE A 14 -13.83 -10.09 24.64
N VAL A 15 -13.64 -10.23 25.95
CA VAL A 15 -12.36 -9.92 26.61
C VAL A 15 -11.32 -11.02 26.38
N LEU A 16 -11.72 -12.29 26.32
CA LEU A 16 -10.79 -13.41 26.18
C LEU A 16 -10.40 -13.71 24.72
N ILE A 17 -11.24 -13.36 23.74
CA ILE A 17 -10.96 -13.62 22.32
C ILE A 17 -9.68 -12.91 21.83
N PRO A 18 -9.49 -11.58 21.99
CA PRO A 18 -8.30 -10.90 21.51
C PRO A 18 -6.98 -11.43 22.11
N PRO A 19 -6.83 -11.62 23.43
CA PRO A 19 -5.59 -12.17 23.99
C PRO A 19 -5.38 -13.64 23.61
N ALA A 20 -6.44 -14.46 23.50
CA ALA A 20 -6.31 -15.83 23.00
C ALA A 20 -5.86 -15.87 21.54
N TRP A 21 -6.34 -14.95 20.71
CA TRP A 21 -5.90 -14.82 19.31
C TRP A 21 -4.45 -14.38 19.21
N VAL A 22 -4.03 -13.38 20.00
CA VAL A 22 -2.62 -12.94 20.06
C VAL A 22 -1.70 -14.07 20.53
N LEU A 23 -2.11 -14.86 21.53
CA LEU A 23 -1.34 -16.01 21.99
C LEU A 23 -1.19 -17.08 20.90
N ARG A 24 -2.24 -17.31 20.11
CA ARG A 24 -2.21 -18.23 18.96
C ARG A 24 -1.35 -17.72 17.80
N GLN A 25 -1.22 -16.40 17.63
CA GLN A 25 -0.41 -15.80 16.56
C GLN A 25 1.08 -15.74 16.84
N ARG A 26 1.53 -16.13 18.03
CA ARG A 26 2.95 -16.18 18.35
C ARG A 26 3.70 -17.29 17.63
N GLU A 27 2.98 -18.20 17.00
CA GLU A 27 3.53 -19.15 16.04
C GLU A 27 3.82 -18.41 14.72
N VAL A 28 4.76 -17.46 14.76
CA VAL A 28 5.39 -16.97 13.53
C VAL A 28 6.34 -18.10 13.12
N PRO A 29 6.05 -18.85 12.04
CA PRO A 29 7.01 -19.82 11.54
C PRO A 29 8.33 -19.09 11.31
N ALA A 30 9.45 -19.74 11.65
CA ALA A 30 10.77 -19.20 11.39
C ALA A 30 10.80 -18.69 9.93
N PRO A 31 11.36 -17.50 9.67
CA PRO A 31 11.50 -17.01 8.30
C PRO A 31 12.12 -18.12 7.48
N VAL A 32 11.38 -18.65 6.51
CA VAL A 32 12.01 -19.39 5.42
C VAL A 32 12.99 -18.39 4.84
N GLU A 33 14.29 -18.73 4.79
CA GLU A 33 15.34 -17.91 4.19
C GLU A 33 14.89 -17.52 2.78
N ALA A 34 14.21 -16.38 2.70
CA ALA A 34 13.66 -15.87 1.48
C ALA A 34 14.84 -15.28 0.73
N GLY A 35 15.12 -15.81 -0.47
CA GLY A 35 16.12 -15.23 -1.34
C GLY A 35 15.88 -13.73 -1.52
N VAL A 36 16.95 -13.00 -1.82
CA VAL A 36 16.87 -11.54 -2.05
C VAL A 36 15.80 -11.27 -3.10
N ALA A 37 14.78 -10.49 -2.73
CA ALA A 37 13.72 -10.12 -3.65
C ALA A 37 14.30 -9.28 -4.80
N THR A 38 13.97 -9.67 -6.03
CA THR A 38 14.33 -8.93 -7.24
C THR A 38 13.09 -8.27 -7.84
N PHE A 39 13.26 -7.13 -8.50
CA PHE A 39 12.18 -6.52 -9.26
C PHE A 39 11.86 -7.35 -10.50
N VAL A 40 10.60 -7.76 -10.66
CA VAL A 40 10.16 -8.66 -11.73
C VAL A 40 9.30 -8.00 -12.82
N GLY A 41 9.06 -6.69 -12.71
CA GLY A 41 8.12 -5.97 -13.58
C GLY A 41 6.66 -6.25 -13.23
N ARG A 42 5.76 -5.35 -13.62
CA ARG A 42 4.32 -5.48 -13.35
C ARG A 42 3.66 -6.53 -14.24
N GLU A 43 4.27 -6.83 -15.38
CA GLU A 43 3.74 -7.68 -16.44
C GLU A 43 3.49 -9.11 -15.95
N ILE A 44 4.27 -9.57 -14.96
CA ILE A 44 4.09 -10.87 -14.31
C ILE A 44 2.84 -10.88 -13.43
N CYS A 45 2.48 -9.74 -12.83
CA CYS A 45 1.35 -9.62 -11.92
C CYS A 45 0.02 -9.48 -12.67
N ARG A 46 0.04 -8.81 -13.84
CA ARG A 46 -1.15 -8.45 -14.62
C ARG A 46 -2.13 -9.61 -14.91
N PRO A 47 -1.71 -10.83 -15.30
CA PRO A 47 -2.64 -11.91 -15.63
C PRO A 47 -3.53 -12.36 -14.47
N CYS A 48 -3.09 -12.19 -13.22
CA CYS A 48 -3.89 -12.51 -12.03
C CYS A 48 -4.53 -11.28 -11.38
N HIS A 49 -4.02 -10.08 -11.67
CA HIS A 49 -4.43 -8.82 -11.07
C HIS A 49 -4.87 -7.79 -12.11
N GLU A 50 -5.68 -8.22 -13.07
CA GLU A 50 -6.12 -7.41 -14.21
C GLU A 50 -6.79 -6.09 -13.78
N SER A 51 -7.83 -6.17 -12.94
CA SER A 51 -8.54 -4.98 -12.45
C SER A 51 -7.62 -3.97 -11.75
N ALA A 52 -6.58 -4.43 -11.06
CA ALA A 52 -5.61 -3.57 -10.41
C ALA A 52 -4.64 -2.95 -11.42
N ASP A 53 -4.16 -3.71 -12.40
CA ASP A 53 -3.32 -3.21 -13.49
C ASP A 53 -4.08 -2.15 -14.31
N GLU A 54 -5.35 -2.40 -14.65
CA GLU A 54 -6.22 -1.46 -15.35
C GLU A 54 -6.43 -0.16 -14.57
N SER A 55 -6.66 -0.27 -13.25
CA SER A 55 -6.83 0.91 -12.39
C SER A 55 -5.55 1.71 -12.20
N TRP A 56 -4.40 1.03 -12.29
CA TRP A 56 -3.08 1.64 -12.15
C TRP A 56 -2.61 2.31 -13.45
N LEU A 57 -2.92 1.72 -14.60
CA LEU A 57 -2.50 2.21 -15.91
C LEU A 57 -3.02 3.64 -16.16
N GLY A 58 -2.11 4.54 -16.53
CA GLY A 58 -2.42 5.96 -16.76
C GLY A 58 -2.59 6.79 -15.49
N SER A 59 -2.49 6.20 -14.30
CA SER A 59 -2.49 6.95 -13.03
C SER A 59 -1.21 7.78 -12.86
N ASP A 60 -1.21 8.70 -11.89
CA ASP A 60 -0.01 9.46 -11.53
C ASP A 60 1.17 8.56 -11.14
N HIS A 61 0.90 7.39 -10.53
CA HIS A 61 1.94 6.43 -10.17
C HIS A 61 2.58 5.75 -11.39
N ASP A 62 1.79 5.45 -12.42
CA ASP A 62 2.29 4.92 -13.69
C ASP A 62 3.16 5.97 -14.41
N ARG A 63 2.75 7.24 -14.33
CA ARG A 63 3.45 8.37 -14.98
C ARG A 63 4.64 8.90 -14.19
N ALA A 64 4.76 8.58 -12.89
CA ALA A 64 5.73 9.19 -11.98
C ALA A 64 7.19 9.00 -12.40
N MET A 65 7.49 7.89 -13.11
CA MET A 65 8.83 7.54 -13.56
C MET A 65 8.96 7.58 -15.09
N ALA A 66 8.09 8.34 -15.77
CA ALA A 66 8.20 8.51 -17.20
C ALA A 66 9.57 9.14 -17.57
N PRO A 67 10.23 8.71 -18.66
CA PRO A 67 11.44 9.35 -19.17
C PRO A 67 11.19 10.85 -19.36
N ALA A 68 12.17 11.71 -19.13
CA ALA A 68 12.00 13.14 -19.35
C ALA A 68 12.23 13.51 -20.82
N ASP A 69 11.15 13.57 -21.61
CA ASP A 69 11.16 13.93 -23.03
C ASP A 69 9.98 14.86 -23.37
N GLU A 70 9.91 15.34 -24.62
CA GLU A 70 8.89 16.30 -25.08
C GLU A 70 7.45 15.79 -24.93
N THR A 71 7.24 14.47 -24.84
CA THR A 71 5.90 13.88 -24.73
C THR A 71 5.44 13.69 -23.29
N THR A 72 6.37 13.72 -22.33
CA THR A 72 6.13 13.43 -20.91
C THR A 72 6.40 14.65 -20.03
N VAL A 73 7.30 15.54 -20.45
CA VAL A 73 7.55 16.86 -19.84
C VAL A 73 6.60 17.86 -20.49
N LEU A 74 5.39 17.94 -19.95
CA LEU A 74 4.31 18.76 -20.53
C LEU A 74 4.43 20.25 -20.22
N GLY A 75 5.28 20.63 -19.26
CA GLY A 75 5.52 22.02 -18.91
C GLY A 75 6.48 22.69 -19.90
N ASP A 76 6.22 23.95 -20.23
CA ASP A 76 7.19 24.78 -20.93
C ASP A 76 8.18 25.37 -19.91
N PHE A 77 9.42 24.89 -19.95
CA PHE A 77 10.51 25.33 -19.08
C PHE A 77 11.47 26.30 -19.78
N ASN A 78 11.16 26.77 -21.00
CA ASN A 78 12.03 27.67 -21.74
C ASN A 78 12.15 29.03 -21.03
N ASP A 79 13.22 29.19 -20.25
CA ASP A 79 13.49 30.40 -19.45
C ASP A 79 12.36 30.81 -18.51
N ALA A 80 11.52 29.84 -18.11
CA ALA A 80 10.42 30.07 -17.18
C ALA A 80 10.98 30.44 -15.80
N VAL A 81 10.40 31.46 -15.17
CA VAL A 81 10.77 31.87 -13.81
C VAL A 81 9.59 31.64 -12.89
N VAL A 82 9.79 30.88 -11.82
CA VAL A 82 8.75 30.59 -10.83
C VAL A 82 9.22 31.00 -9.44
N THR A 83 8.33 31.61 -8.66
CA THR A 83 8.57 31.89 -7.25
C THR A 83 7.61 31.08 -6.40
N SER A 84 8.14 30.22 -5.53
CA SER A 84 7.38 29.37 -4.62
C SER A 84 8.01 29.41 -3.24
N HIS A 85 7.20 29.63 -2.20
CA HIS A 85 7.67 29.72 -0.81
C HIS A 85 8.83 30.73 -0.62
N GLY A 86 8.81 31.82 -1.38
CA GLY A 86 9.86 32.86 -1.35
C GLY A 86 11.16 32.49 -2.09
N ILE A 87 11.23 31.32 -2.73
CA ILE A 87 12.36 30.89 -3.54
C ILE A 87 12.03 31.12 -5.02
N THR A 88 12.87 31.88 -5.71
CA THR A 88 12.75 32.08 -7.16
C THR A 88 13.70 31.12 -7.88
N SER A 89 13.16 30.34 -8.82
CA SER A 89 13.90 29.38 -9.64
C SER A 89 13.71 29.71 -11.13
N ARG A 90 14.71 29.33 -11.94
CA ARG A 90 14.71 29.37 -13.40
C ARG A 90 15.07 27.97 -13.89
#